data_AF-A0A4V2QY39-F1
#
_entry.id   AF-A0A4V2QY39-F1
#
_cell.length_a   1.000
_cell.length_b   1.000
_cell.length_c   1.000
_cell.angle_alpha   90.00
_cell.angle_beta   90.00
_cell.angle_gamma   90.00
#
_symmetry.space_group_name_H-M   'P 1'
#
loop_
_entity.id
_entity.type
_entity.pdbx_description
1 polymer ?
#
loop_
_entity_poly.entity_id
_entity_poly.type
_entity_poly.pdbx_seq_one_letter_code
_entity_poly.pdbx_strand_id
1 'polypeptide(L)'
;MHGTTRRIAEGTFVSVKRRILGPVRTCGLSRTSLSLNIGGTMRDSGCAIIAQAGHNMRLKRRTLLVVGGWTMTGSAATGRNAPRSRFNGDLLADYFQIYVRDQDHPELPTNYSEDSIAARLMTNPYAAIVHTSRDMTVPVSIDWYDVRPEVEIERYQHVVEGGFSCPSGVLVVAGLTDYEPTAQRLPVMAGPLGLRVNMSGLDSISDDGLDGNDRYLLQLWPEPGVSGPRVLKAWVDR
;
A
#
# COMPACT_ATOMS: atom_id res chain seq x y z
N MET A 1 -54.99 39.09 -19.19
CA MET A 1 -53.66 38.77 -18.61
C MET A 1 -53.39 37.30 -18.92
N HIS A 2 -52.98 36.90 -20.13
CA HIS A 2 -51.62 36.90 -20.71
C HIS A 2 -50.53 36.39 -19.77
N GLY A 3 -50.03 35.19 -20.06
CA GLY A 3 -48.90 34.49 -19.43
C GLY A 3 -48.77 33.08 -20.04
N THR A 4 -48.37 32.97 -21.31
CA THR A 4 -46.99 32.83 -21.82
C THR A 4 -46.36 31.45 -21.54
N THR A 5 -46.32 30.68 -22.61
CA THR A 5 -45.64 29.40 -22.86
C THR A 5 -44.14 29.42 -22.54
N ARG A 6 -43.61 28.31 -22.00
CA ARG A 6 -42.26 27.84 -22.37
C ARG A 6 -42.27 26.34 -22.66
N ARG A 7 -41.97 26.03 -23.91
CA ARG A 7 -41.65 24.69 -24.43
C ARG A 7 -40.34 24.23 -23.82
N ILE A 8 -40.29 22.96 -23.45
CA ILE A 8 -39.07 22.25 -23.11
C ILE A 8 -38.54 21.71 -24.45
N ALA A 9 -37.31 22.08 -24.79
CA ALA A 9 -36.65 21.67 -26.02
C ALA A 9 -36.11 20.24 -25.88
N GLU A 10 -36.44 19.41 -26.87
CA GLU A 10 -35.89 18.08 -27.08
C GLU A 10 -34.39 18.18 -27.42
N GLY A 11 -33.55 17.62 -26.56
CA GLY A 11 -32.12 17.47 -26.79
C GLY A 11 -31.84 16.20 -27.59
N THR A 12 -31.36 16.38 -28.81
CA THR A 12 -30.99 15.35 -29.77
C THR A 12 -29.82 14.50 -29.27
N PHE A 13 -30.06 13.22 -29.00
CA PHE A 13 -29.00 12.22 -28.77
C PHE A 13 -28.40 11.79 -30.11
N VAL A 14 -27.13 12.14 -30.36
CA VAL A 14 -26.37 11.63 -31.50
C VAL A 14 -25.73 10.29 -31.11
N SER A 15 -26.28 9.22 -31.69
CA SER A 15 -25.78 7.85 -31.58
C SER A 15 -24.57 7.67 -32.50
N VAL A 16 -23.36 7.50 -31.94
CA VAL A 16 -22.19 7.06 -32.71
C VAL A 16 -22.12 5.54 -32.66
N LYS A 17 -22.60 4.94 -33.74
CA LYS A 17 -22.53 3.51 -34.04
C LYS A 17 -21.16 3.24 -34.69
N ARG A 18 -20.24 2.55 -34.02
CA ARG A 18 -19.14 1.83 -34.69
C ARG A 18 -19.17 0.35 -34.32
N ARG A 19 -19.50 -0.43 -35.34
CA ARG A 19 -19.53 -1.88 -35.41
C ARG A 19 -18.26 -2.29 -36.15
N ILE A 20 -17.38 -3.09 -35.55
CA ILE A 20 -16.47 -3.97 -36.28
C ILE A 20 -16.51 -5.35 -35.63
N LEU A 21 -16.93 -6.33 -36.44
CA LEU A 21 -16.94 -7.76 -36.17
C LEU A 21 -15.57 -8.38 -36.46
N GLY A 22 -15.17 -9.36 -35.67
CA GLY A 22 -14.08 -10.31 -35.93
C GLY A 22 -14.15 -11.50 -34.95
N PRO A 23 -13.82 -12.74 -35.35
CA PRO A 23 -14.65 -13.89 -35.04
C PRO A 23 -14.35 -14.62 -33.72
N VAL A 24 -15.43 -15.16 -33.16
CA VAL A 24 -15.47 -16.18 -32.10
C VAL A 24 -14.87 -17.48 -32.63
N ARG A 25 -13.86 -18.02 -31.94
CA ARG A 25 -13.43 -19.41 -32.09
C ARG A 25 -14.02 -20.25 -30.97
N THR A 26 -14.73 -21.29 -31.38
CA THR A 26 -15.42 -22.28 -30.56
C THR A 26 -14.48 -23.27 -29.89
N CYS A 27 -14.88 -23.67 -28.67
CA CYS A 27 -14.31 -24.74 -27.85
C CYS A 27 -14.07 -26.06 -28.58
N GLY A 28 -12.94 -26.69 -28.27
CA GLY A 28 -12.78 -28.14 -28.29
C GLY A 28 -12.52 -28.63 -26.86
N LEU A 29 -13.54 -29.22 -26.23
CA LEU A 29 -13.38 -29.99 -25.00
C LEU A 29 -12.64 -31.30 -25.34
N SER A 30 -11.55 -31.58 -24.64
CA SER A 30 -11.06 -32.94 -24.47
C SER A 30 -11.13 -33.30 -22.99
N ARG A 31 -11.86 -34.38 -22.72
CA ARG A 31 -11.97 -35.04 -21.42
C ARG A 31 -10.66 -35.75 -21.11
N THR A 32 -10.17 -35.58 -19.88
CA THR A 32 -9.51 -36.71 -19.20
C THR A 32 -9.93 -36.74 -17.74
N SER A 33 -10.73 -37.74 -17.41
CA SER A 33 -11.01 -38.21 -16.07
C SER A 33 -9.77 -38.85 -15.46
N LEU A 34 -9.52 -38.61 -14.17
CA LEU A 34 -8.89 -39.61 -13.31
C LEU A 34 -9.39 -39.44 -11.88
N SER A 35 -9.86 -40.57 -11.34
CA SER A 35 -10.55 -40.71 -10.06
C SER A 35 -9.62 -41.33 -9.02
N LEU A 36 -9.83 -40.91 -7.77
CA LEU A 36 -9.75 -41.65 -6.48
C LEU A 36 -8.46 -42.39 -6.04
N ASN A 37 -7.99 -42.06 -4.83
CA ASN A 37 -8.04 -42.88 -3.59
C ASN A 37 -7.31 -42.12 -2.46
N ILE A 38 -7.93 -41.74 -1.33
CA ILE A 38 -8.27 -42.50 -0.09
C ILE A 38 -7.06 -43.12 0.65
N GLY A 39 -6.91 -42.70 1.91
CA GLY A 39 -6.13 -43.37 2.98
C GLY A 39 -4.94 -42.54 3.46
N GLY A 40 -4.71 -42.24 4.73
CA GLY A 40 -5.28 -42.76 5.96
C GLY A 40 -4.80 -41.96 7.19
N THR A 41 -5.32 -42.39 8.32
CA THR A 41 -5.41 -41.72 9.63
C THR A 41 -4.25 -41.99 10.59
N MET A 42 -4.18 -41.13 11.62
CA MET A 42 -3.98 -41.44 13.05
C MET A 42 -2.57 -41.52 13.66
N ARG A 43 -2.46 -40.79 14.79
CA ARG A 43 -1.82 -41.12 16.09
C ARG A 43 -0.28 -41.17 16.10
N ASP A 44 0.43 -40.87 17.17
CA ASP A 44 0.09 -40.68 18.58
C ASP A 44 1.25 -39.91 19.27
N SER A 45 0.94 -39.25 20.38
CA SER A 45 1.67 -39.30 21.68
C SER A 45 3.21 -39.31 21.69
N GLY A 46 3.94 -38.41 22.36
CA GLY A 46 3.77 -37.97 23.75
C GLY A 46 5.06 -38.24 24.54
N CYS A 47 5.19 -37.57 25.70
CA CYS A 47 6.16 -37.79 26.79
C CYS A 47 7.57 -37.17 26.72
N ALA A 48 7.65 -35.94 27.25
CA ALA A 48 8.29 -35.58 28.53
C ALA A 48 9.65 -36.21 28.92
N ILE A 49 10.63 -35.35 29.20
CA ILE A 49 11.48 -35.48 30.39
C ILE A 49 11.58 -34.13 31.09
N ILE A 50 11.05 -34.10 32.31
CA ILE A 50 11.28 -33.10 33.35
C ILE A 50 12.51 -33.55 34.13
N ALA A 51 13.46 -32.65 34.42
CA ALA A 51 14.41 -32.83 35.50
C ALA A 51 14.64 -31.50 36.21
N GLN A 52 14.14 -31.45 37.45
CA GLN A 52 14.26 -30.39 38.43
C GLN A 52 15.56 -30.52 39.24
N ALA A 53 15.80 -29.44 40.00
CA ALA A 53 16.61 -29.31 41.20
C ALA A 53 18.13 -29.21 40.94
N GLY A 54 18.81 -28.15 41.34
CA GLY A 54 18.54 -27.20 42.41
C GLY A 54 19.80 -27.15 43.26
N HIS A 55 20.28 -25.97 43.63
CA HIS A 55 21.13 -25.81 44.81
C HIS A 55 20.96 -24.39 45.34
N ASN A 56 20.47 -24.34 46.58
CA ASN A 56 20.48 -23.18 47.46
C ASN A 56 21.92 -22.73 47.70
N MET A 57 22.21 -21.43 47.57
CA MET A 57 23.20 -20.82 48.44
C MET A 57 22.79 -19.39 48.81
N ARG A 58 22.29 -19.30 50.03
CA ARG A 58 22.05 -18.09 50.82
C ARG A 58 23.42 -17.64 51.33
N LEU A 59 23.77 -16.35 51.24
CA LEU A 59 24.39 -15.58 52.34
C LEU A 59 24.72 -14.11 51.95
N LYS A 60 24.24 -13.24 52.85
CA LYS A 60 24.83 -11.98 53.35
C LYS A 60 24.76 -10.70 52.50
N ARG A 61 23.78 -9.89 52.91
CA ARG A 61 23.84 -8.43 53.12
C ARG A 61 25.25 -7.84 53.10
N ARG A 62 25.45 -6.85 52.23
CA ARG A 62 26.11 -5.59 52.59
C ARG A 62 25.54 -4.46 51.74
N THR A 63 24.77 -3.61 52.42
CA THR A 63 24.35 -2.28 51.99
C THR A 63 25.59 -1.46 51.62
N LEU A 64 25.67 -1.00 50.37
CA LEU A 64 26.44 0.20 50.02
C LEU A 64 25.47 1.16 49.32
N LEU A 65 25.12 2.22 50.03
CA LEU A 65 24.53 3.42 49.46
C LEU A 65 25.60 4.08 48.59
N VAL A 66 25.46 3.98 47.28
CA VAL A 66 26.14 4.88 46.33
C VAL A 66 25.06 5.77 45.75
N VAL A 67 24.92 6.96 46.33
CA VAL A 67 24.21 8.09 45.70
C VAL A 67 25.15 8.65 44.64
N GLY A 68 25.24 7.94 43.52
CA GLY A 68 25.84 8.46 42.29
C GLY A 68 24.68 8.83 41.39
N GLY A 69 24.46 10.13 41.19
CA GLY A 69 23.51 10.62 40.20
C GLY A 69 23.97 10.15 38.81
N TRP A 70 23.30 9.14 38.27
CA TRP A 70 23.35 8.84 36.85
C TRP A 70 22.48 9.89 36.18
N THR A 71 23.08 11.01 35.76
CA THR A 71 22.52 11.74 34.63
C THR A 71 22.55 10.76 33.47
N MET A 72 21.40 10.13 33.21
CA MET A 72 21.12 9.59 31.89
C MET A 72 21.05 10.78 30.94
N THR A 73 22.21 11.24 30.48
CA THR A 73 22.30 11.73 29.10
C THR A 73 22.06 10.50 28.23
N GLY A 74 20.78 10.14 28.10
CA GLY A 74 20.33 9.40 26.94
C GLY A 74 20.70 10.26 25.76
N SER A 75 21.80 9.91 25.11
CA SER A 75 22.06 10.36 23.76
C SER A 75 20.84 9.89 22.97
N ALA A 76 19.91 10.81 22.68
CA ALA A 76 18.96 10.61 21.63
C ALA A 76 19.81 10.40 20.38
N ALA A 77 20.05 9.13 20.04
CA ALA A 77 20.54 8.79 18.74
C ALA A 77 19.41 9.20 17.81
N THR A 78 19.51 10.41 17.27
CA THR A 78 18.79 10.89 16.09
C THR A 78 19.32 10.11 14.88
N GLY A 79 19.35 8.79 14.98
CA GLY A 79 19.49 7.90 13.86
C GLY A 79 18.14 7.92 13.19
N ARG A 80 18.02 8.70 12.11
CA ARG A 80 16.95 8.51 11.13
C ARG A 80 16.79 7.01 10.94
N ASN A 81 15.64 6.47 11.30
CA ASN A 81 15.38 5.05 11.13
C ASN A 81 15.51 4.78 9.62
N ALA A 82 16.52 4.01 9.22
CA ALA A 82 16.74 3.70 7.81
C ALA A 82 15.72 2.65 7.36
N PRO A 83 15.32 2.63 6.08
CA PRO A 83 14.46 1.57 5.58
C PRO A 83 15.17 0.23 5.68
N ARG A 84 14.46 -0.78 6.17
CA ARG A 84 14.92 -2.18 6.23
C ARG A 84 15.05 -2.77 4.83
N SER A 85 14.16 -2.41 3.91
CA SER A 85 14.28 -2.74 2.50
C SER A 85 13.75 -1.58 1.65
N ARG A 86 14.27 -1.50 0.42
CA ARG A 86 13.90 -0.49 -0.56
C ARG A 86 13.72 -1.11 -1.94
N PHE A 87 12.67 -0.70 -2.63
CA PHE A 87 12.49 -0.87 -4.05
C PHE A 87 12.56 0.49 -4.74
N ASN A 88 13.17 0.53 -5.92
CA ASN A 88 13.10 1.67 -6.83
C ASN A 88 12.86 1.11 -8.23
N GLY A 89 11.90 1.69 -8.93
CA GLY A 89 11.61 1.32 -10.31
C GLY A 89 10.63 2.28 -10.94
N ASP A 90 10.37 2.06 -12.21
CA ASP A 90 9.38 2.83 -12.95
C ASP A 90 8.14 1.96 -13.17
N LEU A 91 6.95 2.53 -12.95
CA LEU A 91 5.67 1.85 -13.11
C LEU A 91 4.81 2.62 -14.12
N LEU A 92 4.06 1.91 -14.96
CA LEU A 92 3.11 2.54 -15.87
C LEU A 92 1.87 2.99 -15.07
N ALA A 93 1.74 4.29 -14.80
CA ALA A 93 0.61 4.85 -14.07
C ALA A 93 -0.60 5.13 -14.98
N ASP A 94 -1.02 4.12 -15.74
CA ASP A 94 -2.20 4.20 -16.61
C ASP A 94 -3.43 4.60 -15.79
N TYR A 95 -4.25 5.51 -16.32
CA TYR A 95 -5.35 6.18 -15.61
C TYR A 95 -4.90 6.95 -14.36
N PHE A 96 -3.68 7.51 -14.37
CA PHE A 96 -3.08 8.27 -13.27
C PHE A 96 -2.96 7.47 -11.97
N GLN A 97 -2.70 6.17 -12.05
CA GLN A 97 -2.82 5.27 -10.89
C GLN A 97 -1.74 4.20 -10.83
N ILE A 98 -1.23 3.99 -9.62
CA ILE A 98 -0.50 2.79 -9.22
C ILE A 98 -1.16 2.22 -7.97
N TYR A 99 -0.96 0.93 -7.72
CA TYR A 99 -1.49 0.28 -6.52
C TYR A 99 -0.42 -0.47 -5.74
N VAL A 100 -0.72 -0.62 -4.45
CA VAL A 100 -0.06 -1.56 -3.55
C VAL A 100 -1.16 -2.39 -2.88
N ARG A 101 -1.03 -3.71 -2.88
CA ARG A 101 -2.03 -4.61 -2.30
C ARG A 101 -1.40 -5.83 -1.68
N ASP A 102 -2.12 -6.48 -0.78
CA ASP A 102 -1.81 -7.84 -0.37
C ASP A 102 -1.88 -8.81 -1.56
N GLN A 103 -0.94 -9.77 -1.62
CA GLN A 103 -0.86 -10.71 -2.74
C GLN A 103 -2.12 -11.58 -2.90
N ASP A 104 -2.71 -12.03 -1.79
CA ASP A 104 -3.81 -12.99 -1.76
C ASP A 104 -5.18 -12.29 -1.84
N HIS A 105 -5.20 -10.96 -1.83
CA HIS A 105 -6.41 -10.13 -1.97
C HIS A 105 -6.33 -9.24 -3.21
N PRO A 106 -6.96 -9.63 -4.33
CA PRO A 106 -6.86 -8.90 -5.60
C PRO A 106 -7.72 -7.63 -5.67
N GLU A 107 -8.64 -7.41 -4.72
CA GLU A 107 -9.58 -6.30 -4.77
C GLU A 107 -8.89 -4.95 -4.54
N LEU A 108 -9.09 -4.02 -5.47
CA LEU A 108 -8.62 -2.63 -5.36
C LEU A 108 -9.74 -1.71 -4.87
N PRO A 109 -9.40 -0.55 -4.27
CA PRO A 109 -10.40 0.47 -3.93
C PRO A 109 -11.18 0.94 -5.16
N THR A 110 -12.50 1.12 -5.02
CA THR A 110 -13.41 1.56 -6.10
C THR A 110 -14.24 2.79 -5.74
N ASN A 111 -14.01 3.37 -4.57
CA ASN A 111 -14.76 4.48 -4.01
C ASN A 111 -14.21 5.84 -4.48
N TYR A 112 -14.14 6.04 -5.80
CA TYR A 112 -13.71 7.30 -6.40
C TYR A 112 -14.68 8.44 -6.03
N SER A 113 -14.16 9.46 -5.37
CA SER A 113 -14.82 10.73 -5.12
C SER A 113 -13.86 11.88 -5.41
N GLU A 114 -14.39 13.10 -5.52
CA GLU A 114 -13.53 14.30 -5.64
C GLU A 114 -12.55 14.39 -4.47
N ASP A 115 -13.01 14.08 -3.25
CA ASP A 115 -12.16 14.05 -2.05
C ASP A 115 -11.06 12.99 -2.12
N SER A 116 -11.36 11.78 -2.64
CA SER A 116 -10.38 10.70 -2.73
C SER A 116 -9.31 10.98 -3.78
N ILE A 117 -9.70 11.61 -4.89
CA ILE A 117 -8.80 12.06 -5.95
C ILE A 117 -7.93 13.21 -5.43
N ALA A 118 -8.52 14.20 -4.75
CA ALA A 118 -7.79 15.33 -4.16
C ALA A 118 -6.82 14.88 -3.05
N ALA A 119 -7.18 13.87 -2.26
CA ALA A 119 -6.31 13.26 -1.26
C ALA A 119 -5.17 12.43 -1.88
N ARG A 120 -5.28 12.08 -3.16
CA ARG A 120 -4.33 11.28 -3.93
C ARG A 120 -4.01 9.90 -3.34
N LEU A 121 -4.87 9.40 -2.47
CA LEU A 121 -4.78 8.09 -1.84
C LEU A 121 -6.17 7.54 -1.58
N MET A 122 -6.40 6.32 -2.06
CA MET A 122 -7.56 5.52 -1.71
C MET A 122 -7.11 4.26 -1.01
N THR A 123 -7.88 3.79 -0.04
CA THR A 123 -7.59 2.54 0.69
C THR A 123 -8.86 1.70 0.79
N ASN A 124 -8.70 0.38 0.71
CA ASN A 124 -9.68 -0.61 1.13
C ASN A 124 -9.03 -1.50 2.21
N PRO A 125 -9.68 -2.58 2.70
CA PRO A 125 -9.10 -3.42 3.74
C PRO A 125 -7.72 -4.01 3.42
N TYR A 126 -7.38 -4.26 2.15
CA TYR A 126 -6.17 -5.01 1.75
C TYR A 126 -5.31 -4.34 0.67
N ALA A 127 -5.68 -3.14 0.25
CA ALA A 127 -5.03 -2.45 -0.84
C ALA A 127 -5.14 -0.93 -0.71
N ALA A 128 -4.22 -0.25 -1.39
CA ALA A 128 -4.25 1.18 -1.62
C ALA A 128 -3.97 1.51 -3.09
N ILE A 129 -4.62 2.55 -3.60
CA ILE A 129 -4.33 3.19 -4.88
C ILE A 129 -3.74 4.58 -4.60
N VAL A 130 -2.64 4.89 -5.28
CA VAL A 130 -2.01 6.21 -5.28
C VAL A 130 -2.30 6.90 -6.60
N HIS A 131 -2.83 8.12 -6.53
CA HIS A 131 -3.08 8.92 -7.73
C HIS A 131 -1.83 9.72 -8.12
N THR A 132 -1.30 9.44 -9.30
CA THR A 132 -0.16 10.16 -9.87
C THR A 132 -0.62 11.43 -10.55
N SER A 133 0.28 12.39 -10.74
CA SER A 133 0.01 13.60 -11.55
C SER A 133 0.11 13.36 -13.05
N ARG A 134 0.74 12.26 -13.48
CA ARG A 134 0.91 11.92 -14.90
C ARG A 134 0.39 10.53 -15.22
N ASP A 135 -0.18 10.41 -16.41
CA ASP A 135 -0.72 9.17 -17.01
C ASP A 135 0.31 8.54 -17.94
N MET A 136 1.41 8.08 -17.35
CA MET A 136 2.56 7.53 -18.07
C MET A 136 3.44 6.71 -17.12
N THR A 137 4.57 6.21 -17.62
CA THR A 137 5.59 5.62 -16.78
C THR A 137 6.17 6.66 -15.81
N VAL A 138 6.01 6.41 -14.51
CA VAL A 138 6.49 7.30 -13.44
C VAL A 138 7.46 6.57 -12.50
N PRO A 139 8.40 7.31 -11.92
CA PRO A 139 9.36 6.77 -10.96
C PRO A 139 8.76 6.59 -9.57
N VAL A 140 8.89 5.38 -9.04
CA VAL A 140 8.34 4.97 -7.74
C VAL A 140 9.44 4.39 -6.86
N SER A 141 9.50 4.87 -5.62
CA SER A 141 10.32 4.30 -4.56
C SER A 141 9.42 3.77 -3.46
N ILE A 142 9.75 2.59 -2.94
CA ILE A 142 9.02 1.98 -1.83
C ILE A 142 10.00 1.58 -0.75
N ASP A 143 9.75 2.09 0.46
CA ASP A 143 10.54 1.84 1.64
C ASP A 143 9.73 1.07 2.68
N TRP A 144 10.29 -0.03 3.17
CA TRP A 144 9.77 -0.74 4.34
C TRP A 144 10.57 -0.38 5.58
N TYR A 145 9.89 0.03 6.65
CA TYR A 145 10.48 0.34 7.95
C TYR A 145 9.94 -0.59 9.04
N ASP A 146 10.77 -0.97 10.01
CA ASP A 146 10.30 -1.77 11.16
C ASP A 146 9.44 -0.96 12.14
N VAL A 147 9.57 0.38 12.13
CA VAL A 147 8.71 1.30 12.88
C VAL A 147 8.39 2.53 12.03
N ARG A 148 7.30 3.23 12.36
CA ARG A 148 6.85 4.43 11.66
C ARG A 148 7.99 5.46 11.52
N PRO A 149 8.37 5.86 10.29
CA PRO A 149 9.40 6.87 10.08
C PRO A 149 8.88 8.27 10.44
N GLU A 150 9.78 9.12 10.94
CA GLU A 150 9.52 10.54 11.14
C GLU A 150 9.10 11.20 9.81
N VAL A 151 8.20 12.18 9.91
CA VAL A 151 7.67 12.88 8.74
C VAL A 151 8.56 14.08 8.39
N GLU A 152 9.23 14.02 7.25
CA GLU A 152 10.03 15.13 6.70
C GLU A 152 9.17 16.02 5.78
N ILE A 153 8.06 16.55 6.32
CA ILE A 153 6.96 17.16 5.54
C ILE A 153 7.40 18.28 4.57
N GLU A 154 8.45 19.02 4.93
CA GLU A 154 8.96 20.14 4.12
C GLU A 154 9.63 19.71 2.81
N ARG A 155 10.08 18.46 2.72
CA ARG A 155 10.76 17.95 1.51
C ARG A 155 9.80 17.61 0.37
N TYR A 156 8.51 17.55 0.66
CA TYR A 156 7.50 17.04 -0.25
C TYR A 156 6.43 18.10 -0.50
N GLN A 157 5.83 18.07 -1.68
CA GLN A 157 4.75 18.96 -2.08
C GLN A 157 3.39 18.42 -1.65
N HIS A 158 3.21 17.10 -1.77
CA HIS A 158 2.03 16.41 -1.26
C HIS A 158 2.45 15.30 -0.30
N VAL A 159 1.79 15.20 0.84
CA VAL A 159 1.98 14.13 1.82
C VAL A 159 0.63 13.66 2.31
N VAL A 160 0.35 12.37 2.16
CA VAL A 160 -0.88 11.73 2.62
C VAL A 160 -0.54 10.42 3.32
N GLU A 161 -1.24 10.13 4.41
CA GLU A 161 -1.15 8.86 5.14
C GLU A 161 -2.45 8.08 5.02
N GLY A 162 -2.36 6.77 5.14
CA GLY A 162 -3.49 5.86 5.26
C GLY A 162 -3.00 4.50 5.75
N GLY A 163 -3.87 3.49 5.72
CA GLY A 163 -3.47 2.14 6.07
C GLY A 163 -4.36 1.11 5.39
N PHE A 164 -3.87 -0.13 5.39
CA PHE A 164 -4.56 -1.33 4.92
C PHE A 164 -3.90 -2.55 5.58
N SER A 165 -4.48 -3.74 5.44
CA SER A 165 -3.90 -4.98 5.99
C SER A 165 -3.21 -5.80 4.91
N CYS A 166 -2.09 -6.42 5.26
CA CYS A 166 -1.37 -7.39 4.44
C CYS A 166 -1.24 -8.71 5.20
N PRO A 167 -2.29 -9.55 5.27
CA PRO A 167 -2.24 -10.82 5.99
C PRO A 167 -1.26 -11.84 5.38
N SER A 168 -0.98 -11.79 4.08
CA SER A 168 -0.03 -12.70 3.42
C SER A 168 1.43 -12.40 3.77
N GLY A 169 1.73 -11.18 4.23
CA GLY A 169 3.10 -10.69 4.40
C GLY A 169 3.82 -10.42 3.08
N VAL A 170 3.12 -10.41 1.95
CA VAL A 170 3.66 -10.09 0.63
C VAL A 170 2.80 -9.01 -0.03
N LEU A 171 3.42 -7.87 -0.33
CA LEU A 171 2.79 -6.83 -1.12
C LEU A 171 3.06 -7.05 -2.60
N VAL A 172 2.06 -6.79 -3.43
CA VAL A 172 2.17 -6.65 -4.88
C VAL A 172 2.05 -5.17 -5.22
N VAL A 173 2.98 -4.69 -6.05
CA VAL A 173 3.06 -3.30 -6.51
C VAL A 173 3.09 -3.27 -8.02
N ALA A 174 2.19 -2.51 -8.63
CA ALA A 174 2.07 -2.40 -10.07
C ALA A 174 1.24 -1.16 -10.48
N GLY A 175 1.36 -0.80 -11.76
CA GLY A 175 0.39 0.02 -12.47
C GLY A 175 -0.94 -0.72 -12.70
N LEU A 176 -2.01 0.02 -12.96
CA LEU A 176 -3.36 -0.55 -13.11
C LEU A 176 -3.45 -1.58 -14.25
N THR A 177 -2.72 -1.36 -15.34
CA THR A 177 -2.72 -2.23 -16.53
C THR A 177 -1.44 -3.05 -16.70
N ASP A 178 -0.55 -3.03 -15.70
CA ASP A 178 0.66 -3.84 -15.70
C ASP A 178 0.34 -5.35 -15.63
N TYR A 179 1.26 -6.16 -16.17
CA TYR A 179 1.14 -7.61 -16.12
C TYR A 179 1.46 -8.15 -14.71
N GLU A 180 0.41 -8.47 -13.95
CA GLU A 180 0.48 -8.91 -12.55
C GLU A 180 1.49 -10.04 -12.25
N PRO A 181 1.64 -11.08 -13.09
CA PRO A 181 2.62 -12.15 -12.82
C PRO A 181 4.07 -11.67 -12.76
N THR A 182 4.37 -10.52 -13.36
CA THR A 182 5.68 -9.87 -13.32
C THR A 182 5.74 -8.65 -12.38
N ALA A 183 4.64 -8.35 -11.67
CA ALA A 183 4.57 -7.23 -10.74
C ALA A 183 5.57 -7.39 -9.58
N GLN A 184 6.06 -6.26 -9.09
CA GLN A 184 7.02 -6.22 -7.99
C GLN A 184 6.37 -6.79 -6.73
N ARG A 185 7.08 -7.72 -6.08
CA ARG A 185 6.67 -8.32 -4.81
C ARG A 185 7.59 -7.89 -3.69
N LEU A 186 7.03 -7.41 -2.58
CA LEU A 186 7.78 -6.91 -1.44
C LEU A 186 7.39 -7.69 -0.17
N PRO A 187 8.32 -8.46 0.41
CA PRO A 187 8.10 -9.09 1.71
C PRO A 187 7.97 -8.03 2.81
N VAL A 188 6.93 -8.13 3.62
CA VAL A 188 6.63 -7.24 4.76
C VAL A 188 6.21 -8.06 5.98
N MET A 189 6.03 -7.39 7.12
CA MET A 189 5.39 -8.02 8.27
C MET A 189 3.90 -8.21 7.99
N ALA A 190 3.38 -9.42 8.21
CA ALA A 190 1.96 -9.69 8.07
C ALA A 190 1.13 -8.92 9.11
N GLY A 191 0.00 -8.34 8.70
CA GLY A 191 -0.91 -7.60 9.58
C GLY A 191 -1.27 -6.21 9.07
N PRO A 192 -1.79 -5.32 9.93
CA PRO A 192 -2.11 -3.94 9.57
C PRO A 192 -0.84 -3.14 9.28
N LEU A 193 -0.87 -2.37 8.20
CA LEU A 193 0.22 -1.55 7.74
C LEU A 193 -0.20 -0.09 7.69
N GLY A 194 0.71 0.78 8.11
CA GLY A 194 0.66 2.19 7.79
C GLY A 194 1.35 2.45 6.46
N LEU A 195 0.79 3.38 5.69
CA LEU A 195 1.30 3.85 4.42
C LEU A 195 1.37 5.38 4.45
N ARG A 196 2.54 5.93 4.11
CA ARG A 196 2.70 7.34 3.76
C ARG A 196 3.11 7.46 2.32
N VAL A 197 2.37 8.23 1.55
CA VAL A 197 2.74 8.64 0.20
C VAL A 197 3.30 10.04 0.26
N ASN A 198 4.52 10.20 -0.23
CA ASN A 198 5.20 11.47 -0.33
C ASN A 198 5.46 11.77 -1.81
N MET A 199 5.03 12.94 -2.28
CA MET A 199 5.17 13.36 -3.67
C MET A 199 6.01 14.62 -3.77
N SER A 200 6.93 14.66 -4.72
CA SER A 200 7.84 15.77 -4.97
C SER A 200 8.08 15.95 -6.47
N GLY A 201 8.51 17.12 -6.93
CA GLY A 201 8.71 17.43 -8.34
C GLY A 201 7.41 17.71 -9.11
N LEU A 202 6.28 17.88 -8.43
CA LEU A 202 4.97 18.11 -9.03
C LEU A 202 4.90 19.44 -9.79
N ASP A 203 5.66 20.45 -9.36
CA ASP A 203 5.78 21.76 -9.99
C ASP A 203 6.69 21.79 -11.23
N SER A 204 7.38 20.69 -11.52
CA SER A 204 8.24 20.54 -12.69
C SER A 204 7.54 19.92 -13.89
N ILE A 205 6.26 19.55 -13.72
CA ILE A 205 5.45 18.95 -14.78
C ILE A 205 5.14 20.03 -15.83
N SER A 206 5.36 19.71 -17.11
CA SER A 206 5.04 20.58 -18.24
C SER A 206 3.53 20.78 -18.39
N ASP A 207 3.13 21.85 -19.08
CA ASP A 207 1.71 22.18 -19.28
C ASP A 207 0.93 21.08 -20.04
N ASP A 208 1.61 20.27 -20.86
CA ASP A 208 1.02 19.12 -21.55
C ASP A 208 1.03 17.82 -20.72
N GLY A 209 1.64 17.83 -19.53
CA GLY A 209 1.71 16.70 -18.61
C GLY A 209 2.68 15.59 -19.02
N LEU A 210 3.48 15.78 -20.08
CA LEU A 210 4.33 14.74 -20.64
C LEU A 210 5.73 14.70 -20.01
N ASP A 211 6.29 15.87 -19.68
CA ASP A 211 7.60 16.00 -19.06
C ASP A 211 7.47 16.38 -17.58
N GLY A 212 8.38 15.87 -16.75
CA GLY A 212 8.37 16.16 -15.32
C GLY A 212 9.36 15.32 -14.53
N ASN A 213 9.77 15.85 -13.38
CA ASN A 213 10.62 15.19 -12.40
C ASN A 213 9.82 14.74 -11.16
N ASP A 214 8.51 14.56 -11.28
CA ASP A 214 7.67 14.04 -10.21
C ASP A 214 8.17 12.65 -9.76
N ARG A 215 8.22 12.47 -8.44
CA ARG A 215 8.64 11.24 -7.76
C ARG A 215 7.60 10.86 -6.72
N TYR A 216 7.36 9.56 -6.60
CA TYR A 216 6.42 8.99 -5.64
C TYR A 216 7.17 8.08 -4.66
N LEU A 217 7.27 8.50 -3.40
CA LEU A 217 7.86 7.70 -2.33
C LEU A 217 6.75 7.15 -1.42
N LEU A 218 6.59 5.83 -1.42
CA LEU A 218 5.71 5.12 -0.51
C LEU A 218 6.56 4.60 0.65
N GLN A 219 6.24 5.03 1.87
CA GLN A 219 6.85 4.51 3.10
C GLN A 219 5.83 3.63 3.81
N LEU A 220 6.22 2.41 4.16
CA LEU A 220 5.39 1.40 4.81
C LEU A 220 5.99 0.99 6.15
N TRP A 221 5.13 0.71 7.13
CA TRP A 221 5.53 0.22 8.46
C TRP A 221 4.41 -0.63 9.09
N PRO A 222 4.71 -1.51 10.07
CA PRO A 222 3.68 -2.18 10.86
C PRO A 222 2.89 -1.18 11.71
N GLU A 223 1.56 -1.27 11.72
CA GLU A 223 0.70 -0.40 12.53
C GLU A 223 -0.28 -1.21 13.41
N PRO A 224 -0.70 -0.72 14.58
CA PRO A 224 -1.64 -1.48 15.43
C PRO A 224 -3.04 -1.66 14.82
N GLY A 225 -3.39 -0.89 13.80
CA GLY A 225 -4.69 -0.94 13.14
C GLY A 225 -4.69 -0.16 11.83
N VAL A 226 -5.79 -0.30 11.08
CA VAL A 226 -5.99 0.39 9.79
C VAL A 226 -6.63 1.76 10.01
N SER A 227 -6.08 2.79 9.37
CA SER A 227 -6.65 4.14 9.32
C SER A 227 -7.04 4.53 7.89
N GLY A 228 -8.11 5.31 7.73
CA GLY A 228 -8.46 5.89 6.43
C GLY A 228 -7.46 6.98 5.98
N PRO A 229 -7.56 7.45 4.73
CA PRO A 229 -6.68 8.48 4.20
C PRO A 229 -6.76 9.80 4.99
N ARG A 230 -5.61 10.40 5.26
CA ARG A 230 -5.44 11.69 5.95
C ARG A 230 -4.32 12.47 5.28
N VAL A 231 -4.69 13.58 4.64
CA VAL A 231 -3.74 14.50 4.01
C VAL A 231 -3.00 15.29 5.09
N LEU A 232 -1.67 15.26 5.06
CA LEU A 232 -0.80 16.06 5.94
C LEU A 232 -0.35 17.36 5.29
N LYS A 233 -0.12 17.32 3.97
CA LYS A 233 0.21 18.47 3.15
C LYS A 233 -0.43 18.27 1.78
N ALA A 234 -1.26 19.22 1.38
CA ALA A 234 -1.88 19.21 0.07
C ALA A 234 -1.03 19.98 -0.94
N TRP A 235 -0.77 19.35 -2.08
CA TRP A 235 -0.39 20.04 -3.30
C TRP A 235 -1.64 20.57 -3.99
N VAL A 236 -1.60 21.82 -4.44
CA VAL A 236 -2.66 22.43 -5.24
C VAL A 236 -2.16 22.49 -6.66
N ASP A 237 -2.84 21.76 -7.56
CA ASP A 237 -2.51 21.78 -8.98
C ASP A 237 -2.64 23.20 -9.54
N ARG A 238 -1.79 23.54 -10.53
CA ARG A 238 -1.74 24.87 -11.12
C ARG A 238 -2.87 25.11 -12.12
#